data_AF-A0A2M9CUR5-F1
#
_entry.id   AF-A0A2M9CUR5-F1
#
_cell.length_a   1.000
_cell.length_b   1.000
_cell.length_c   1.000
_cell.angle_alpha   90.00
_cell.angle_beta   90.00
_cell.angle_gamma   90.00
#
_symmetry.space_group_name_H-M   'P 1'
#
loop_
_entity.id
_entity.type
_entity.pdbx_description
1 polymer ?
#
loop_
_entity_poly.entity_id
_entity_poly.type
_entity_poly.pdbx_seq_one_letter_code
_entity_poly.pdbx_strand_id
1 'polypeptide(L)'
;MKSKITFLAGVLFLITATGYAQHPGSVSTAKSPARQVSDEIAYVQKNGYPIVSALPNNYVRDGTVDYTAAIQQALNQHRLVIFPPFPVLINDQGLTIYDNQEIYFPPGSMIQLMPSNKTNYEILRVHNVNHVEIFNPTISGDKNQHLGQGGEWGMGISILGATDVWVYHPRIENCWGDGIYIGDANIPYSKNVYISGGVIANNRRNGISVIGADSLTIDSTMISKNTGTWPKGGIDIEPNTPRNVINHILVSHVYTKDNYGGIIISLNGFSKMKYLNDVNISLENIKDSGSNYGLMIVKINNNEENENPISGKIIVDSATFINNKNEPIWYKEYLTNNSGPKYVMSHLKIVKQNQDITIPYLQVLNQQILNTSKIQIIQ
;
A
#
# COMPACT_ATOMS: atom_id res chain seq x y z
N MET A 1 49.24 -71.47 22.73
CA MET A 1 47.82 -71.13 22.42
C MET A 1 47.62 -69.64 22.62
N LYS A 2 47.05 -68.95 21.63
CA LYS A 2 46.91 -67.50 21.53
C LYS A 2 45.71 -66.99 22.35
N SER A 3 45.89 -65.88 23.06
CA SER A 3 44.83 -65.10 23.71
C SER A 3 44.44 -63.90 22.84
N LYS A 4 43.14 -63.59 22.75
CA LYS A 4 42.63 -62.26 22.39
C LYS A 4 41.26 -62.04 23.05
N ILE A 5 41.19 -60.96 23.83
CA ILE A 5 39.97 -60.30 24.31
C ILE A 5 39.76 -59.09 23.38
N THR A 6 38.53 -58.89 22.93
CA THR A 6 38.14 -57.79 22.03
C THR A 6 37.23 -56.83 22.79
N PHE A 7 37.50 -55.52 22.72
CA PHE A 7 36.64 -54.45 23.26
C PHE A 7 36.40 -53.37 22.19
N LEU A 8 35.19 -52.79 22.30
CA LEU A 8 34.48 -51.74 21.56
C LEU A 8 35.19 -50.89 20.49
N ALA A 9 34.49 -50.69 19.37
CA ALA A 9 34.67 -49.55 18.45
C ALA A 9 33.40 -48.68 18.46
N GLY A 10 33.55 -47.42 18.85
CA GLY A 10 32.63 -46.32 18.50
C GLY A 10 33.27 -45.52 17.37
N VAL A 11 32.52 -45.26 16.29
CA VAL A 11 32.97 -44.46 15.15
C VAL A 11 32.22 -43.13 15.14
N LEU A 12 32.99 -42.07 15.23
CA LEU A 12 32.62 -40.66 15.10
C LEU A 12 32.59 -40.32 13.59
N PHE A 13 31.48 -39.79 13.07
CA PHE A 13 31.43 -39.27 11.69
C PHE A 13 31.76 -37.77 11.68
N LEU A 14 32.88 -37.42 11.05
CA LEU A 14 33.20 -36.06 10.61
C LEU A 14 32.33 -35.69 9.41
N ILE A 15 31.72 -34.50 9.44
CA ILE A 15 31.19 -33.83 8.24
C ILE A 15 32.16 -32.70 7.90
N THR A 16 32.75 -32.79 6.72
CA THR A 16 33.65 -31.78 6.14
C THR A 16 32.85 -30.58 5.65
N ALA A 17 33.14 -29.39 6.19
CA ALA A 17 32.73 -28.12 5.63
C ALA A 17 33.59 -27.82 4.38
N THR A 18 32.97 -27.77 3.21
CA THR A 18 33.60 -27.25 2.00
C THR A 18 33.57 -25.73 2.03
N GLY A 19 34.76 -25.11 2.06
CA GLY A 19 34.94 -23.67 2.02
C GLY A 19 34.55 -23.08 0.67
N TYR A 20 33.82 -21.97 0.71
CA TYR A 20 33.75 -21.02 -0.40
C TYR A 20 34.89 -20.01 -0.25
N ALA A 21 35.78 -20.01 -1.24
CA ALA A 21 36.84 -19.02 -1.38
C ALA A 21 36.24 -17.63 -1.65
N GLN A 22 36.75 -16.62 -0.95
CA GLN A 22 36.37 -15.23 -1.17
C GLN A 22 37.08 -14.66 -2.39
N HIS A 23 36.29 -14.13 -3.34
CA HIS A 23 36.76 -13.18 -4.35
C HIS A 23 36.94 -11.79 -3.70
N PRO A 24 38.03 -11.06 -3.95
CA PRO A 24 38.19 -9.69 -3.51
C PRO A 24 37.46 -8.76 -4.49
N GLY A 25 36.15 -8.69 -4.37
CA GLY A 25 35.31 -7.65 -4.94
C GLY A 25 34.74 -6.82 -3.80
N SER A 26 34.90 -5.50 -3.87
CA SER A 26 34.43 -4.51 -2.90
C SER A 26 33.08 -4.87 -2.25
N VAL A 27 33.09 -5.15 -0.94
CA VAL A 27 31.88 -5.16 -0.12
C VAL A 27 31.36 -3.73 -0.08
N SER A 28 30.48 -3.40 -1.02
CA SER A 28 29.56 -2.27 -0.86
C SER A 28 28.70 -2.60 0.36
N THR A 29 28.99 -1.95 1.49
CA THR A 29 28.12 -1.98 2.66
C THR A 29 26.88 -1.14 2.33
N ALA A 30 25.98 -1.67 1.51
CA ALA A 30 24.66 -1.09 1.32
C ALA A 30 24.00 -1.00 2.70
N LYS A 31 23.68 0.22 3.13
CA LYS A 31 23.04 0.46 4.43
C LYS A 31 21.67 -0.25 4.42
N SER A 32 21.22 -0.73 5.59
CA SER A 32 19.85 -1.23 5.69
C SER A 32 18.85 -0.11 5.33
N PRO A 33 17.70 -0.43 4.71
CA PRO A 33 16.72 0.58 4.31
C PRO A 33 16.33 1.52 5.46
N ALA A 34 16.13 0.99 6.67
CA ALA A 34 15.82 1.79 7.85
C ALA A 34 16.93 2.79 8.24
N ARG A 35 18.21 2.41 8.07
CA ARG A 35 19.35 3.30 8.34
C ARG A 35 19.46 4.39 7.28
N GLN A 36 19.16 4.06 6.02
CA GLN A 36 19.13 5.03 4.93
C GLN A 36 18.06 6.11 5.16
N VAL A 37 16.82 5.70 5.48
CA VAL A 37 15.72 6.63 5.78
C VAL A 37 16.06 7.54 6.97
N SER A 38 16.72 7.01 8.00
CA SER A 38 17.14 7.80 9.17
C SER A 38 18.18 8.87 8.81
N ASP A 39 19.10 8.55 7.91
CA ASP A 39 20.12 9.49 7.42
C ASP A 39 19.48 10.59 6.55
N GLU A 40 18.51 10.24 5.70
CA GLU A 40 17.73 11.18 4.87
C GLU A 40 16.91 12.13 5.74
N ILE A 41 16.18 11.62 6.73
CA ILE A 41 15.46 12.46 7.70
C ILE A 41 16.40 13.44 8.41
N ALA A 42 17.55 12.97 8.90
CA ALA A 42 18.51 13.82 9.58
C ALA A 42 19.08 14.91 8.66
N TYR A 43 19.23 14.61 7.37
CA TYR A 43 19.65 15.58 6.36
C TYR A 43 18.60 16.67 6.16
N VAL A 44 17.32 16.32 5.99
CA VAL A 44 16.23 17.31 5.86
C VAL A 44 16.10 18.13 7.13
N GLN A 45 16.16 17.53 8.32
CA GLN A 45 16.08 18.23 9.61
C GLN A 45 17.17 19.30 9.77
N LYS A 46 18.38 19.02 9.27
CA LYS A 46 19.53 19.93 9.40
C LYS A 46 19.49 21.07 8.36
N ASN A 47 19.02 20.79 7.15
CA ASN A 47 19.19 21.69 6.00
C ASN A 47 17.87 22.24 5.45
N GLY A 48 16.72 21.75 5.92
CA GLY A 48 15.41 22.10 5.41
C GLY A 48 14.93 23.47 5.86
N TYR A 49 14.14 24.11 4.99
CA TYR A 49 13.47 25.36 5.31
C TYR A 49 12.30 25.11 6.28
N PRO A 50 12.28 25.74 7.47
CA PRO A 50 11.19 25.60 8.40
C PRO A 50 9.99 26.44 7.95
N ILE A 51 8.87 25.80 7.57
CA ILE A 51 7.64 26.48 7.11
C ILE A 51 7.13 27.50 8.12
N VAL A 52 7.38 27.31 9.42
CA VAL A 52 7.00 28.27 10.46
C VAL A 52 7.54 29.69 10.18
N SER A 53 8.66 29.82 9.48
CA SER A 53 9.24 31.11 9.07
C SER A 53 8.43 31.83 7.97
N ALA A 54 7.55 31.12 7.26
CA ALA A 54 6.64 31.71 6.27
C ALA A 54 5.25 32.06 6.86
N LEU A 55 4.97 31.69 8.11
CA LEU A 55 3.69 32.00 8.76
C LEU A 55 3.65 33.47 9.25
N PRO A 56 2.45 34.09 9.37
CA PRO A 56 2.33 35.46 9.87
C PRO A 56 2.78 35.58 11.33
N ASN A 57 3.27 36.75 11.76
CA ASN A 57 3.86 36.97 13.10
C ASN A 57 2.99 36.51 14.29
N ASN A 58 1.66 36.53 14.14
CA ASN A 58 0.69 36.14 15.15
C ASN A 58 0.05 34.77 14.85
N TYR A 59 0.81 33.84 14.24
CA TYR A 59 0.31 32.51 13.96
C TYR A 59 -0.11 31.78 15.25
N VAL A 60 -1.16 30.98 15.13
CA VAL A 60 -1.65 30.08 16.17
C VAL A 60 -1.23 28.65 15.83
N ARG A 61 -1.31 27.76 16.81
CA ARG A 61 -0.75 26.39 16.74
C ARG A 61 -1.80 25.30 16.94
N ASP A 62 -3.07 25.67 16.95
CA ASP A 62 -4.21 24.83 17.30
C ASP A 62 -5.02 24.36 16.09
N GLY A 63 -4.55 24.65 14.87
CA GLY A 63 -5.25 24.27 13.64
C GLY A 63 -6.57 25.04 13.42
N THR A 64 -6.70 26.28 13.91
CA THR A 64 -7.91 27.10 13.72
C THR A 64 -7.81 28.15 12.62
N VAL A 65 -6.59 28.49 12.18
CA VAL A 65 -6.33 29.52 11.16
C VAL A 65 -5.78 28.85 9.90
N ASP A 66 -6.38 29.21 8.76
CA ASP A 66 -5.97 28.74 7.44
C ASP A 66 -4.60 29.27 7.03
N TYR A 67 -3.64 28.36 6.82
CA TYR A 67 -2.29 28.66 6.38
C TYR A 67 -1.99 28.15 4.96
N THR A 68 -3.00 27.76 4.18
CA THR A 68 -2.82 27.15 2.85
C THR A 68 -1.87 27.96 1.97
N ALA A 69 -2.11 29.26 1.81
CA ALA A 69 -1.30 30.12 0.93
C ALA A 69 0.14 30.28 1.42
N ALA A 70 0.35 30.45 2.73
CA ALA A 70 1.67 30.62 3.32
C ALA A 70 2.51 29.33 3.22
N ILE A 71 1.89 28.17 3.48
CA ILE A 71 2.53 26.87 3.35
C ILE A 71 2.85 26.58 1.88
N GLN A 72 1.91 26.84 0.97
CA GLN A 72 2.16 26.66 -0.47
C GLN A 72 3.29 27.56 -0.95
N GLN A 73 3.39 28.80 -0.49
CA GLN A 73 4.49 29.70 -0.83
C GLN A 73 5.85 29.11 -0.42
N ALA A 74 5.96 28.53 0.78
CA ALA A 74 7.18 27.87 1.21
C ALA A 74 7.52 26.66 0.33
N LEU A 75 6.52 25.82 -0.01
CA LEU A 75 6.69 24.69 -0.93
C LEU A 75 7.12 25.15 -2.34
N ASN A 76 6.65 26.30 -2.82
CA ASN A 76 7.04 26.81 -4.13
C ASN A 76 8.52 27.23 -4.20
N GLN A 77 9.13 27.57 -3.07
CA GLN A 77 10.44 28.23 -3.01
C GLN A 77 11.56 27.31 -2.51
N HIS A 78 11.21 26.18 -1.90
CA HIS A 78 12.17 25.35 -1.18
C HIS A 78 12.06 23.88 -1.58
N ARG A 79 13.23 23.29 -1.82
CA ARG A 79 13.37 21.85 -2.13
C ARG A 79 13.28 21.00 -0.87
N LEU A 80 14.00 21.38 0.17
CA LEU A 80 14.00 20.73 1.48
C LEU A 80 13.08 21.51 2.41
N VAL A 81 12.04 20.87 2.94
CA VAL A 81 10.99 21.57 3.69
C VAL A 81 10.67 20.85 4.99
N ILE A 82 10.59 21.60 6.09
CA ILE A 82 10.20 21.11 7.41
C ILE A 82 8.85 21.72 7.79
N PHE A 83 7.84 20.89 7.98
CA PHE A 83 6.53 21.33 8.47
C PHE A 83 6.61 21.80 9.93
N PRO A 84 5.69 22.67 10.38
CA PRO A 84 5.68 23.12 11.77
C PRO A 84 5.38 21.96 12.74
N PRO A 85 5.99 21.92 13.94
CA PRO A 85 5.76 20.85 14.93
C PRO A 85 4.44 21.04 15.71
N PHE A 86 3.40 21.45 15.00
CA PHE A 86 2.05 21.66 15.53
C PHE A 86 1.01 21.55 14.40
N PRO A 87 -0.28 21.36 14.73
CA PRO A 87 -1.35 21.35 13.74
C PRO A 87 -1.48 22.68 12.97
N VAL A 88 -1.59 22.56 11.65
CA VAL A 88 -1.91 23.67 10.73
C VAL A 88 -3.20 23.36 9.99
N LEU A 89 -4.09 24.35 9.86
CA LEU A 89 -5.29 24.22 9.06
C LEU A 89 -4.98 24.59 7.61
N ILE A 90 -5.46 23.79 6.66
CA ILE A 90 -5.52 24.16 5.25
C ILE A 90 -6.95 24.01 4.74
N ASN A 91 -7.29 24.76 3.70
CA ASN A 91 -8.58 24.65 3.02
C ASN A 91 -8.51 23.62 1.87
N ASP A 92 -9.65 23.39 1.24
CA ASP A 92 -9.82 22.42 0.14
C ASP A 92 -9.20 22.84 -1.20
N GLN A 93 -8.39 23.91 -1.24
CA GLN A 93 -7.42 24.17 -2.30
C GLN A 93 -6.18 23.28 -2.16
N GLY A 94 -5.96 22.63 -1.02
CA GLY A 94 -4.88 21.67 -0.82
C GLY A 94 -3.48 22.26 -1.00
N LEU A 95 -2.49 21.38 -0.99
CA LEU A 95 -1.09 21.70 -1.23
C LEU A 95 -0.55 20.91 -2.42
N THR A 96 0.28 21.56 -3.23
CA THR A 96 0.96 20.95 -4.38
C THR A 96 2.44 20.78 -4.08
N ILE A 97 2.92 19.56 -4.31
CA ILE A 97 4.32 19.16 -4.21
C ILE A 97 4.95 19.18 -5.61
N TYR A 98 6.22 19.56 -5.68
CA TYR A 98 7.00 19.75 -6.90
C TYR A 98 8.16 18.75 -6.98
N ASP A 99 8.81 18.70 -8.14
CA ASP A 99 9.97 17.84 -8.39
C ASP A 99 11.08 18.02 -7.35
N ASN A 100 11.78 16.92 -7.05
CA ASN A 100 12.98 16.87 -6.20
C ASN A 100 12.76 17.29 -4.74
N GLN A 101 11.51 17.37 -4.28
CA GLN A 101 11.20 17.81 -2.92
C GLN A 101 11.38 16.71 -1.87
N GLU A 102 12.03 17.05 -0.77
CA GLU A 102 12.12 16.23 0.43
C GLU A 102 11.43 16.98 1.58
N ILE A 103 10.39 16.36 2.14
CA ILE A 103 9.46 17.02 3.06
C ILE A 103 9.43 16.24 4.36
N TYR A 104 9.71 16.92 5.47
CA TYR A 104 9.74 16.32 6.79
C TYR A 104 8.66 16.90 7.71
N PHE A 105 7.90 16.00 8.34
CA PHE A 105 6.91 16.32 9.36
C PHE A 105 7.49 15.96 10.75
N PRO A 106 7.91 16.95 11.56
CA PRO A 106 8.41 16.68 12.90
C PRO A 106 7.30 16.18 13.84
N PRO A 107 7.65 15.54 14.97
CA PRO A 107 6.67 15.19 16.00
C PRO A 107 5.78 16.38 16.38
N GLY A 108 4.47 16.16 16.41
CA GLY A 108 3.45 17.19 16.66
C GLY A 108 2.94 17.89 15.41
N SER A 109 3.61 17.76 14.26
CA SER A 109 3.12 18.26 12.97
C SER A 109 1.84 17.56 12.55
N MET A 110 0.88 18.31 12.03
CA MET A 110 -0.33 17.76 11.41
C MET A 110 -0.91 18.76 10.42
N ILE A 111 -1.28 18.30 9.22
CA ILE A 111 -2.20 19.03 8.35
C ILE A 111 -3.62 18.64 8.73
N GLN A 112 -4.44 19.62 9.09
CA GLN A 112 -5.87 19.44 9.28
C GLN A 112 -6.60 20.10 8.12
N LEU A 113 -7.52 19.37 7.49
CA LEU A 113 -8.38 19.95 6.47
C LEU A 113 -9.56 20.70 7.12
N MET A 114 -9.78 21.93 6.67
CA MET A 114 -10.98 22.70 6.97
C MET A 114 -12.22 22.00 6.40
N PRO A 115 -13.35 21.96 7.14
CA PRO A 115 -14.62 21.48 6.63
C PRO A 115 -14.93 22.00 5.22
N SER A 116 -15.00 21.09 4.25
CA SER A 116 -15.32 21.40 2.85
C SER A 116 -16.74 20.98 2.52
N ASN A 117 -17.35 21.58 1.50
CA ASN A 117 -18.59 21.11 0.87
C ASN A 117 -18.36 20.53 -0.54
N LYS A 118 -17.10 20.45 -0.99
CA LYS A 118 -16.75 19.99 -2.34
C LYS A 118 -16.87 18.49 -2.48
N THR A 119 -17.27 18.05 -3.66
CA THR A 119 -17.32 16.63 -4.03
C THR A 119 -15.95 16.05 -4.43
N ASN A 120 -14.98 16.92 -4.69
CA ASN A 120 -13.61 16.57 -5.05
C ASN A 120 -12.61 17.61 -4.51
N TYR A 121 -11.56 17.14 -3.82
CA TYR A 121 -10.37 17.87 -3.42
C TYR A 121 -9.23 16.89 -3.09
N GLU A 122 -8.00 17.41 -2.97
CA GLU A 122 -6.82 16.64 -2.58
C GLU A 122 -6.03 17.47 -1.56
N ILE A 123 -5.74 16.91 -0.39
CA ILE A 123 -5.01 17.63 0.67
C ILE A 123 -3.55 17.82 0.25
N LEU A 124 -2.91 16.77 -0.29
CA LEU A 124 -1.54 16.82 -0.80
C LEU A 124 -1.46 16.21 -2.21
N ARG A 125 -1.06 17.01 -3.20
CA ARG A 125 -0.91 16.61 -4.60
C ARG A 125 0.54 16.36 -4.95
N VAL A 126 0.84 15.15 -5.40
CA VAL A 126 2.12 14.71 -5.95
C VAL A 126 1.87 14.30 -7.40
N HIS A 127 1.67 15.30 -8.26
CA HIS A 127 1.15 15.10 -9.62
C HIS A 127 2.19 15.44 -10.69
N ASN A 128 2.47 14.50 -11.59
CA ASN A 128 3.41 14.67 -12.71
C ASN A 128 4.80 15.16 -12.27
N VAL A 129 5.25 14.70 -11.11
CA VAL A 129 6.55 15.05 -10.53
C VAL A 129 7.49 13.86 -10.51
N ASN A 130 8.78 14.15 -10.41
CA ASN A 130 9.86 13.21 -10.26
C ASN A 130 10.61 13.45 -8.94
N HIS A 131 10.99 12.36 -8.27
CA HIS A 131 11.86 12.35 -7.10
C HIS A 131 11.27 13.16 -5.92
N VAL A 132 10.31 12.56 -5.22
CA VAL A 132 9.67 13.17 -4.05
C VAL A 132 9.79 12.24 -2.86
N GLU A 133 10.25 12.77 -1.73
CA GLU A 133 10.34 12.05 -0.47
C GLU A 133 9.53 12.76 0.61
N ILE A 134 8.62 12.04 1.26
CA ILE A 134 7.75 12.57 2.30
C ILE A 134 7.90 11.73 3.55
N PHE A 135 8.46 12.35 4.60
CA PHE A 135 8.79 11.71 5.85
C PHE A 135 7.78 12.07 6.95
N ASN A 136 7.18 11.04 7.52
CA ASN A 136 6.22 11.07 8.63
C ASN A 136 4.98 11.96 8.40
N PRO A 137 4.40 12.03 7.18
CA PRO A 137 3.28 12.94 6.93
C PRO A 137 2.12 12.59 7.85
N THR A 138 1.60 13.60 8.56
CA THR A 138 0.44 13.46 9.41
C THR A 138 -0.69 14.34 8.87
N ILE A 139 -1.77 13.70 8.44
CA ILE A 139 -2.90 14.35 7.76
C ILE A 139 -4.20 13.88 8.40
N SER A 140 -5.07 14.83 8.76
CA SER A 140 -6.46 14.58 9.09
C SER A 140 -7.37 15.28 8.10
N GLY A 141 -8.17 14.51 7.36
CA GLY A 141 -9.22 15.03 6.50
C GLY A 141 -10.44 15.52 7.27
N ASP A 142 -11.51 15.82 6.53
CA ASP A 142 -12.73 16.41 7.07
C ASP A 142 -13.93 15.43 7.17
N LYS A 143 -13.73 14.11 7.05
CA LYS A 143 -14.81 13.10 7.00
C LYS A 143 -15.95 13.31 8.00
N ASN A 144 -15.63 13.61 9.26
CA ASN A 144 -16.61 13.73 10.34
C ASN A 144 -17.28 15.10 10.43
N GLN A 145 -16.78 16.08 9.68
CA GLN A 145 -17.20 17.49 9.70
C GLN A 145 -17.47 18.05 8.30
N HIS A 146 -17.48 17.18 7.28
CA HIS A 146 -17.72 17.56 5.89
C HIS A 146 -19.10 18.20 5.77
N LEU A 147 -19.17 19.35 5.09
CA LEU A 147 -20.37 20.17 4.95
C LEU A 147 -21.26 19.68 3.81
N GLY A 148 -20.70 18.92 2.87
CA GLY A 148 -21.41 18.30 1.76
C GLY A 148 -21.99 16.91 2.10
N GLN A 149 -22.71 16.32 1.16
CA GLN A 149 -23.25 14.95 1.26
C GLN A 149 -22.85 14.05 0.07
N GLY A 150 -22.19 14.63 -0.94
CA GLY A 150 -21.90 13.97 -2.21
C GLY A 150 -20.41 13.90 -2.53
N GLY A 151 -20.10 13.33 -3.69
CA GLY A 151 -18.73 13.11 -4.12
C GLY A 151 -18.06 11.96 -3.39
N GLU A 152 -16.93 11.54 -3.95
CA GLU A 152 -16.17 10.37 -3.50
C GLU A 152 -14.66 10.65 -3.43
N TRP A 153 -14.24 11.87 -3.80
CA TRP A 153 -12.85 12.20 -4.11
C TRP A 153 -12.28 13.28 -3.19
N GLY A 154 -12.27 13.07 -1.88
CA GLY A 154 -11.55 13.94 -0.93
C GLY A 154 -10.30 13.28 -0.40
N MET A 155 -9.21 13.32 -1.16
CA MET A 155 -8.03 12.46 -0.93
C MET A 155 -7.04 13.06 0.06
N GLY A 156 -6.42 12.22 0.89
CA GLY A 156 -5.31 12.60 1.76
C GLY A 156 -4.05 12.94 0.95
N ILE A 157 -3.43 11.94 0.34
CA ILE A 157 -2.32 12.12 -0.60
C ILE A 157 -2.71 11.56 -1.96
N SER A 158 -2.54 12.36 -3.01
CA SER A 158 -2.81 11.96 -4.39
C SER A 158 -1.52 11.92 -5.20
N ILE A 159 -1.12 10.74 -5.66
CA ILE A 159 0.13 10.45 -6.39
C ILE A 159 -0.21 10.05 -7.83
N LEU A 160 -0.19 11.01 -8.74
CA LEU A 160 -0.70 10.83 -10.10
C LEU A 160 0.35 11.11 -11.16
N GLY A 161 0.62 10.14 -12.04
CA GLY A 161 1.61 10.29 -13.10
C GLY A 161 3.01 10.65 -12.58
N ALA A 162 3.34 10.30 -11.34
CA ALA A 162 4.58 10.67 -10.67
C ALA A 162 5.59 9.52 -10.74
N THR A 163 6.89 9.84 -10.76
CA THR A 163 7.97 8.85 -10.78
C THR A 163 8.88 9.05 -9.59
N ASP A 164 9.37 7.96 -8.99
CA ASP A 164 10.33 8.02 -7.89
C ASP A 164 9.74 8.77 -6.68
N VAL A 165 8.71 8.18 -6.06
CA VAL A 165 7.99 8.79 -4.92
C VAL A 165 8.06 7.89 -3.70
N TRP A 166 8.58 8.41 -2.59
CA TRP A 166 8.67 7.70 -1.32
C TRP A 166 7.86 8.40 -0.23
N VAL A 167 7.00 7.64 0.45
CA VAL A 167 6.19 8.10 1.58
C VAL A 167 6.47 7.20 2.78
N TYR A 168 7.23 7.73 3.74
CA TYR A 168 7.65 7.00 4.94
C TYR A 168 6.82 7.38 6.15
N HIS A 169 6.37 6.37 6.89
CA HIS A 169 5.55 6.44 8.10
C HIS A 169 4.34 7.38 8.00
N PRO A 170 3.51 7.31 6.94
CA PRO A 170 2.32 8.16 6.85
C PRO A 170 1.35 7.88 7.99
N ARG A 171 0.78 8.92 8.58
CA ARG A 171 -0.43 8.88 9.41
C ARG A 171 -1.52 9.67 8.70
N ILE A 172 -2.42 8.97 8.01
CA ILE A 172 -3.47 9.61 7.20
C ILE A 172 -4.82 9.11 7.66
N GLU A 173 -5.63 10.01 8.19
CA GLU A 173 -6.89 9.65 8.82
C GLU A 173 -8.04 10.58 8.41
N ASN A 174 -9.27 10.09 8.53
CA ASN A 174 -10.49 10.90 8.39
C ASN A 174 -10.66 11.60 7.02
N CYS A 175 -10.15 11.03 5.92
CA CYS A 175 -10.35 11.60 4.58
C CYS A 175 -11.79 11.37 4.07
N TRP A 176 -12.37 12.34 3.34
CA TRP A 176 -13.70 12.22 2.72
C TRP A 176 -13.74 11.23 1.55
N GLY A 177 -12.60 10.99 0.90
CA GLY A 177 -12.39 9.93 -0.07
C GLY A 177 -11.43 8.89 0.49
N ASP A 178 -10.36 8.66 -0.26
CA ASP A 178 -9.32 7.68 0.04
C ASP A 178 -8.17 8.33 0.83
N GLY A 179 -7.46 7.53 1.61
CA GLY A 179 -6.27 8.01 2.34
C GLY A 179 -5.14 8.36 1.38
N ILE A 180 -4.71 7.39 0.58
CA ILE A 180 -3.74 7.58 -0.51
C ILE A 180 -4.36 7.10 -1.82
N TYR A 181 -4.25 7.93 -2.86
CA TYR A 181 -4.75 7.61 -4.19
C TYR A 181 -3.57 7.62 -5.17
N ILE A 182 -3.35 6.52 -5.89
CA ILE A 182 -2.22 6.33 -6.80
C ILE A 182 -2.75 6.04 -8.19
N GLY A 183 -2.36 6.82 -9.20
CA GLY A 183 -2.95 6.64 -10.52
C GLY A 183 -2.32 7.45 -11.63
N ASP A 184 -3.13 7.69 -12.66
CA ASP A 184 -2.77 8.43 -13.85
C ASP A 184 -3.02 9.94 -13.74
N ALA A 185 -2.24 10.70 -14.49
CA ALA A 185 -2.48 12.09 -14.83
C ALA A 185 -2.13 12.32 -16.32
N ASN A 186 -1.10 13.12 -16.61
CA ASN A 186 -0.61 13.24 -18.00
C ASN A 186 0.10 11.95 -18.46
N ILE A 187 0.67 11.23 -17.49
CA ILE A 187 1.25 9.89 -17.65
C ILE A 187 0.21 8.87 -17.14
N PRO A 188 -0.05 7.75 -17.84
CA PRO A 188 -1.13 6.82 -17.52
C PRO A 188 -0.91 5.95 -16.27
N TYR A 189 0.16 6.20 -15.51
CA TYR A 189 0.49 5.51 -14.27
C TYR A 189 1.57 6.28 -13.50
N SER A 190 1.65 6.05 -12.20
CA SER A 190 2.80 6.42 -11.37
C SER A 190 3.85 5.30 -11.38
N LYS A 191 5.14 5.62 -11.34
CA LYS A 191 6.24 4.65 -11.45
C LYS A 191 7.19 4.71 -10.26
N ASN A 192 7.66 3.56 -9.79
CA ASN A 192 8.61 3.48 -8.67
C ASN A 192 8.11 4.26 -7.44
N VAL A 193 6.99 3.81 -6.90
CA VAL A 193 6.34 4.42 -5.73
C VAL A 193 6.53 3.50 -4.53
N TYR A 194 6.92 4.07 -3.39
CA TYR A 194 7.16 3.35 -2.15
C TYR A 194 6.35 3.97 -1.01
N ILE A 195 5.54 3.17 -0.33
CA ILE A 195 4.76 3.58 0.86
C ILE A 195 5.09 2.62 1.99
N SER A 196 5.59 3.12 3.12
CA SER A 196 6.11 2.22 4.16
C SER A 196 5.89 2.68 5.59
N GLY A 197 5.60 1.73 6.49
CA GLY A 197 5.72 1.93 7.95
C GLY A 197 4.62 2.79 8.59
N GLY A 198 3.48 2.98 7.92
CA GLY A 198 2.45 3.95 8.31
C GLY A 198 1.16 3.38 8.91
N VAL A 199 0.25 4.29 9.25
CA VAL A 199 -1.14 4.04 9.63
C VAL A 199 -2.08 4.86 8.75
N ILE A 200 -2.96 4.19 8.02
CA ILE A 200 -3.97 4.84 7.18
C ILE A 200 -5.34 4.35 7.63
N ALA A 201 -6.16 5.22 8.20
CA ALA A 201 -7.35 4.74 8.92
C ALA A 201 -8.55 5.68 8.89
N ASN A 202 -9.72 5.08 9.09
CA ASN A 202 -10.98 5.82 9.22
C ASN A 202 -11.28 6.75 8.04
N ASN A 203 -10.84 6.42 6.82
CA ASN A 203 -11.23 7.17 5.63
C ASN A 203 -12.65 6.79 5.20
N ARG A 204 -13.29 7.59 4.33
CA ARG A 204 -14.69 7.37 3.97
C ARG A 204 -14.87 6.31 2.88
N ARG A 205 -13.88 6.17 2.00
CA ARG A 205 -13.79 5.11 0.98
C ARG A 205 -12.66 4.15 1.32
N ASN A 206 -11.53 4.20 0.63
CA ASN A 206 -10.44 3.23 0.78
C ASN A 206 -9.31 3.79 1.66
N GLY A 207 -8.46 2.89 2.16
CA GLY A 207 -7.20 3.30 2.75
C GLY A 207 -6.24 3.76 1.66
N ILE A 208 -5.95 2.85 0.72
CA ILE A 208 -5.15 3.12 -0.47
C ILE A 208 -5.92 2.65 -1.70
N SER A 209 -6.10 3.50 -2.70
CA SER A 209 -6.56 3.10 -4.05
C SER A 209 -5.38 3.13 -5.03
N VAL A 210 -5.25 2.08 -5.83
CA VAL A 210 -4.24 1.92 -6.88
C VAL A 210 -4.94 1.76 -8.22
N ILE A 211 -5.02 2.85 -8.96
CA ILE A 211 -5.64 2.93 -10.29
C ILE A 211 -4.63 2.60 -11.38
N GLY A 212 -3.39 3.07 -11.23
CA GLY A 212 -2.37 2.97 -12.26
C GLY A 212 -0.97 3.11 -11.68
N ALA A 213 -0.23 2.01 -11.61
CA ALA A 213 1.16 2.00 -11.19
C ALA A 213 2.02 0.93 -11.91
N ASP A 214 3.30 1.25 -12.09
CA ASP A 214 4.37 0.30 -12.41
C ASP A 214 5.47 0.38 -11.35
N SER A 215 5.81 -0.74 -10.72
CA SER A 215 6.80 -0.79 -9.63
C SER A 215 6.33 -0.03 -8.40
N LEU A 216 5.21 -0.45 -7.81
CA LEU A 216 4.68 0.07 -6.54
C LEU A 216 5.01 -0.91 -5.42
N THR A 217 5.56 -0.42 -4.31
CA THR A 217 5.70 -1.20 -3.08
C THR A 217 4.93 -0.53 -1.93
N ILE A 218 4.07 -1.30 -1.27
CA ILE A 218 3.41 -0.92 -0.03
C ILE A 218 3.90 -1.89 1.04
N ASP A 219 4.72 -1.42 1.97
CA ASP A 219 5.35 -2.27 2.99
C ASP A 219 5.00 -1.87 4.43
N SER A 220 4.94 -2.83 5.34
CA SER A 220 4.91 -2.59 6.79
C SER A 220 3.85 -1.57 7.26
N THR A 221 2.69 -1.51 6.59
CA THR A 221 1.68 -0.47 6.79
C THR A 221 0.40 -1.06 7.39
N MET A 222 -0.18 -0.38 8.39
CA MET A 222 -1.47 -0.73 8.98
C MET A 222 -2.59 0.08 8.35
N ILE A 223 -3.65 -0.59 7.87
CA ILE A 223 -4.76 0.07 7.18
C ILE A 223 -6.09 -0.39 7.76
N SER A 224 -6.91 0.51 8.30
CA SER A 224 -8.06 0.07 9.09
C SER A 224 -9.29 0.97 9.12
N LYS A 225 -10.44 0.34 9.37
CA LYS A 225 -11.73 1.00 9.68
C LYS A 225 -12.21 1.98 8.59
N ASN A 226 -11.85 1.72 7.34
CA ASN A 226 -12.36 2.53 6.23
C ASN A 226 -13.85 2.22 6.02
N THR A 227 -14.69 3.25 6.02
CA THR A 227 -16.16 3.14 6.21
C THR A 227 -16.90 4.32 5.62
N GLY A 228 -18.14 4.13 5.17
CA GLY A 228 -18.98 5.22 4.64
C GLY A 228 -19.46 4.88 3.23
N THR A 229 -18.64 5.16 2.23
CA THR A 229 -18.92 4.90 0.80
C THR A 229 -18.07 3.75 0.27
N TRP A 230 -18.63 2.97 -0.67
CA TRP A 230 -17.95 1.84 -1.30
C TRP A 230 -16.65 2.27 -2.02
N PRO A 231 -15.62 1.40 -2.06
CA PRO A 231 -15.63 -0.02 -1.68
C PRO A 231 -15.21 -0.32 -0.24
N LYS A 232 -14.72 0.66 0.53
CA LYS A 232 -14.36 0.48 1.96
C LYS A 232 -13.19 -0.49 2.16
N GLY A 233 -12.28 -0.53 1.19
CA GLY A 233 -11.11 -1.38 1.19
C GLY A 233 -10.02 -0.88 2.15
N GLY A 234 -9.18 -1.80 2.62
CA GLY A 234 -7.85 -1.42 3.10
C GLY A 234 -7.02 -0.91 1.92
N ILE A 235 -6.70 -1.83 1.01
CA ILE A 235 -6.11 -1.52 -0.30
C ILE A 235 -7.10 -1.94 -1.37
N ASP A 236 -7.32 -1.08 -2.37
CA ASP A 236 -8.11 -1.40 -3.55
C ASP A 236 -7.29 -1.17 -4.82
N ILE A 237 -7.02 -2.25 -5.55
CA ILE A 237 -6.32 -2.24 -6.82
C ILE A 237 -7.40 -2.26 -7.91
N GLU A 238 -7.78 -1.07 -8.38
CA GLU A 238 -8.97 -0.83 -9.20
C GLU A 238 -8.63 0.08 -10.41
N PRO A 239 -8.02 -0.44 -11.50
CA PRO A 239 -7.85 0.35 -12.71
C PRO A 239 -9.20 0.88 -13.20
N ASN A 240 -9.23 2.15 -13.60
CA ASN A 240 -10.44 2.82 -14.08
C ASN A 240 -10.62 2.66 -15.60
N THR A 241 -9.53 2.48 -16.33
CA THR A 241 -9.52 2.45 -17.79
C THR A 241 -8.63 1.34 -18.34
N PRO A 242 -8.86 0.90 -19.59
CA PRO A 242 -8.00 -0.09 -20.25
C PRO A 242 -6.56 0.35 -20.52
N ARG A 243 -6.23 1.64 -20.28
CA ARG A 243 -4.89 2.20 -20.48
C ARG A 243 -4.08 2.27 -19.19
N ASN A 244 -4.73 2.09 -18.04
CA ASN A 244 -4.01 2.07 -16.78
C ASN A 244 -3.06 0.88 -16.73
N VAL A 245 -1.96 1.03 -15.99
CA VAL A 245 -0.98 -0.04 -15.80
C VAL A 245 -1.10 -0.55 -14.37
N ILE A 246 -1.16 -1.87 -14.18
CA ILE A 246 -1.10 -2.49 -12.85
C ILE A 246 0.00 -3.54 -12.94
N ASN A 247 1.25 -3.10 -12.83
CA ASN A 247 2.40 -3.99 -13.04
C ASN A 247 3.45 -3.82 -11.96
N HIS A 248 4.15 -4.90 -11.63
CA HIS A 248 5.16 -4.96 -10.57
C HIS A 248 4.67 -4.33 -9.25
N ILE A 249 3.47 -4.73 -8.82
CA ILE A 249 2.91 -4.28 -7.54
C ILE A 249 3.33 -5.26 -6.45
N LEU A 250 3.99 -4.78 -5.41
CA LEU A 250 4.34 -5.52 -4.20
C LEU A 250 3.59 -4.93 -3.01
N VAL A 251 2.85 -5.77 -2.30
CA VAL A 251 2.26 -5.44 -1.01
C VAL A 251 2.83 -6.41 0.01
N SER A 252 3.65 -5.93 0.94
CA SER A 252 4.38 -6.76 1.88
C SER A 252 4.20 -6.34 3.33
N HIS A 253 4.12 -7.28 4.27
CA HIS A 253 3.99 -7.00 5.71
C HIS A 253 2.85 -6.03 6.07
N VAL A 254 1.81 -5.98 5.24
CA VAL A 254 0.65 -5.10 5.46
C VAL A 254 -0.33 -5.77 6.41
N TYR A 255 -0.85 -4.96 7.34
CA TYR A 255 -1.91 -5.36 8.25
C TYR A 255 -3.20 -4.59 7.97
N THR A 256 -4.22 -5.27 7.46
CA THR A 256 -5.55 -4.70 7.26
C THR A 256 -6.49 -5.08 8.41
N LYS A 257 -7.36 -4.15 8.83
CA LYS A 257 -8.26 -4.42 9.95
C LYS A 257 -9.60 -3.73 9.84
N ASP A 258 -10.67 -4.48 10.12
CA ASP A 258 -12.05 -3.97 10.23
C ASP A 258 -12.50 -3.17 8.99
N ASN A 259 -12.02 -3.54 7.81
CA ASN A 259 -12.45 -2.98 6.53
C ASN A 259 -13.59 -3.83 5.94
N TYR A 260 -14.17 -3.42 4.81
CA TYR A 260 -15.03 -4.34 4.08
C TYR A 260 -14.21 -5.43 3.39
N GLY A 261 -13.28 -5.04 2.52
CA GLY A 261 -12.22 -5.90 2.01
C GLY A 261 -10.89 -5.46 2.61
N GLY A 262 -10.09 -6.40 3.14
CA GLY A 262 -8.72 -6.11 3.54
C GLY A 262 -7.92 -5.61 2.34
N ILE A 263 -7.74 -6.48 1.36
CA ILE A 263 -7.22 -6.15 0.03
C ILE A 263 -8.27 -6.51 -1.02
N ILE A 264 -8.57 -5.59 -1.91
CA ILE A 264 -9.50 -5.74 -3.03
C ILE A 264 -8.69 -5.63 -4.32
N ILE A 265 -8.91 -6.57 -5.24
CA ILE A 265 -8.35 -6.55 -6.59
C ILE A 265 -9.54 -6.56 -7.55
N SER A 266 -9.80 -5.41 -8.17
CA SER A 266 -10.94 -5.17 -9.06
C SER A 266 -10.47 -4.71 -10.44
N LEU A 267 -10.19 -5.65 -11.33
CA LEU A 267 -9.62 -5.35 -12.65
C LEU A 267 -10.67 -4.97 -13.71
N ASN A 268 -11.84 -4.45 -13.30
CA ASN A 268 -12.96 -4.16 -14.19
C ASN A 268 -12.65 -3.05 -15.22
N GLY A 269 -11.72 -2.13 -14.93
CA GLY A 269 -11.25 -1.14 -15.91
C GLY A 269 -10.62 -1.76 -17.15
N PHE A 270 -10.17 -3.02 -17.07
CA PHE A 270 -9.59 -3.76 -18.19
C PHE A 270 -10.59 -4.60 -18.98
N SER A 271 -11.88 -4.58 -18.61
CA SER A 271 -12.96 -5.34 -19.28
C SER A 271 -13.07 -5.06 -20.78
N LYS A 272 -12.72 -3.85 -21.23
CA LYS A 272 -12.57 -3.51 -22.65
C LYS A 272 -11.18 -3.93 -23.09
N MET A 273 -11.02 -5.24 -23.37
CA MET A 273 -9.78 -5.95 -23.73
C MET A 273 -9.15 -5.51 -25.08
N LYS A 274 -8.97 -4.20 -25.26
CA LYS A 274 -8.40 -3.56 -26.44
C LYS A 274 -6.87 -3.47 -26.39
N TYR A 275 -6.30 -3.50 -25.19
CA TYR A 275 -4.87 -3.37 -24.95
C TYR A 275 -4.35 -4.64 -24.30
N LEU A 276 -3.10 -4.98 -24.60
CA LEU A 276 -2.38 -6.01 -23.86
C LEU A 276 -2.08 -5.47 -22.47
N ASN A 277 -2.73 -6.04 -21.47
CA ASN A 277 -2.50 -5.72 -20.07
C ASN A 277 -1.78 -6.91 -19.44
N ASP A 278 -0.55 -6.68 -18.96
CA ASP A 278 0.18 -7.62 -18.13
C ASP A 278 0.05 -7.17 -16.67
N VAL A 279 -0.64 -7.98 -15.86
CA VAL A 279 -0.97 -7.66 -14.48
C VAL A 279 -0.15 -8.52 -13.54
N ASN A 280 0.84 -7.91 -12.88
CA ASN A 280 1.71 -8.58 -11.93
C ASN A 280 1.58 -7.96 -10.54
N ILE A 281 1.00 -8.72 -9.62
CA ILE A 281 0.74 -8.32 -8.23
C ILE A 281 1.29 -9.41 -7.32
N SER A 282 2.09 -9.03 -6.32
CA SER A 282 2.60 -9.93 -5.27
C SER A 282 2.14 -9.43 -3.91
N LEU A 283 1.44 -10.29 -3.18
CA LEU A 283 0.99 -10.05 -1.81
C LEU A 283 1.79 -10.97 -0.89
N GLU A 284 2.63 -10.42 -0.02
CA GLU A 284 3.57 -11.18 0.81
C GLU A 284 3.39 -10.84 2.29
N ASN A 285 3.37 -11.84 3.17
CA ASN A 285 3.30 -11.62 4.62
C ASN A 285 2.08 -10.75 5.04
N ILE A 286 0.95 -10.95 4.36
CA ILE A 286 -0.28 -10.19 4.61
C ILE A 286 -0.94 -10.68 5.89
N LYS A 287 -1.46 -9.74 6.67
CA LYS A 287 -2.37 -10.03 7.77
C LYS A 287 -3.66 -9.26 7.60
N ASP A 288 -4.80 -9.92 7.73
CA ASP A 288 -6.08 -9.25 7.91
C ASP A 288 -6.76 -9.70 9.19
N SER A 289 -7.47 -8.79 9.87
CA SER A 289 -8.37 -9.17 10.96
C SER A 289 -9.69 -8.42 10.96
N GLY A 290 -10.80 -9.13 11.14
CA GLY A 290 -12.12 -8.53 11.38
C GLY A 290 -12.78 -7.87 10.16
N SER A 291 -12.12 -7.86 9.00
CA SER A 291 -12.73 -7.38 7.75
C SER A 291 -13.83 -8.34 7.28
N ASN A 292 -14.79 -7.89 6.46
CA ASN A 292 -15.79 -8.82 5.91
C ASN A 292 -15.10 -9.91 5.08
N TYR A 293 -14.15 -9.50 4.24
CA TYR A 293 -13.27 -10.36 3.47
C TYR A 293 -11.82 -9.92 3.67
N GLY A 294 -10.90 -10.87 3.80
CA GLY A 294 -9.47 -10.56 3.95
C GLY A 294 -8.84 -10.22 2.60
N LEU A 295 -9.11 -11.05 1.59
CA LEU A 295 -8.75 -10.81 0.19
C LEU A 295 -9.99 -10.95 -0.69
N MET A 296 -10.22 -9.97 -1.57
CA MET A 296 -11.26 -9.99 -2.59
C MET A 296 -10.62 -9.90 -3.96
N ILE A 297 -10.93 -10.86 -4.84
CA ILE A 297 -10.61 -10.82 -6.26
C ILE A 297 -11.93 -10.75 -7.01
N VAL A 298 -12.25 -9.56 -7.50
CA VAL A 298 -13.56 -9.24 -8.11
C VAL A 298 -13.57 -9.72 -9.56
N LYS A 299 -14.67 -10.34 -9.97
CA LYS A 299 -14.93 -10.73 -11.37
C LYS A 299 -14.73 -9.56 -12.33
N ILE A 300 -14.17 -9.87 -13.50
CA ILE A 300 -14.09 -8.98 -14.65
C ILE A 300 -15.32 -9.23 -15.53
N ASN A 301 -16.18 -8.22 -15.69
CA ASN A 301 -17.36 -8.32 -16.54
C ASN A 301 -17.00 -8.07 -18.01
N ASN A 302 -16.67 -9.13 -18.74
CA ASN A 302 -16.42 -9.06 -20.18
C ASN A 302 -17.74 -9.02 -20.95
N ASN A 303 -18.08 -7.86 -21.51
CA ASN A 303 -19.28 -7.69 -22.33
C ASN A 303 -19.00 -7.79 -23.84
N GLU A 304 -17.74 -7.99 -24.25
CA GLU A 304 -17.32 -8.02 -25.65
C GLU A 304 -16.38 -9.20 -25.89
N GLU A 305 -16.59 -9.92 -27.00
CA GLU A 305 -15.68 -10.92 -27.56
C GLU A 305 -14.41 -10.22 -28.08
N ASN A 306 -13.56 -9.71 -27.18
CA ASN A 306 -12.29 -9.07 -27.55
C ASN A 306 -11.11 -10.03 -27.38
N GLU A 307 -10.14 -9.90 -28.28
CA GLU A 307 -9.11 -10.91 -28.59
C GLU A 307 -7.93 -10.98 -27.60
N ASN A 308 -7.80 -10.04 -26.65
CA ASN A 308 -6.62 -9.91 -25.80
C ASN A 308 -6.92 -10.16 -24.30
N PRO A 309 -6.89 -11.41 -23.81
CA PRO A 309 -7.07 -11.68 -22.38
C PRO A 309 -6.02 -10.96 -21.53
N ILE A 310 -6.40 -10.56 -20.32
CA ILE A 310 -5.46 -9.95 -19.37
C ILE A 310 -4.46 -11.03 -18.96
N SER A 311 -3.19 -10.73 -19.16
CA SER A 311 -2.06 -11.63 -18.87
C SER A 311 -1.42 -11.30 -17.51
N GLY A 312 -0.43 -12.10 -17.11
CA GLY A 312 0.32 -11.87 -15.87
C GLY A 312 -0.06 -12.80 -14.72
N LYS A 313 0.37 -12.42 -13.51
CA LYS A 313 0.22 -13.21 -12.28
C LYS A 313 -0.15 -12.38 -11.05
N ILE A 314 -1.10 -12.89 -10.28
CA ILE A 314 -1.38 -12.47 -8.89
C ILE A 314 -0.82 -13.56 -7.96
N ILE A 315 0.24 -13.24 -7.22
CA ILE A 315 0.87 -14.15 -6.27
C ILE A 315 0.46 -13.72 -4.86
N VAL A 316 0.01 -14.67 -4.04
CA VAL A 316 -0.25 -14.46 -2.62
C VAL A 316 0.58 -15.48 -1.87
N ASP A 317 1.55 -15.00 -1.10
CA ASP A 317 2.39 -15.85 -0.25
C ASP A 317 2.32 -15.39 1.21
N SER A 318 2.19 -16.35 2.11
CA SER A 318 2.28 -16.11 3.55
C SER A 318 1.20 -15.12 4.05
N ALA A 319 -0.07 -15.40 3.76
CA ALA A 319 -1.19 -14.56 4.22
C ALA A 319 -1.95 -15.16 5.41
N THR A 320 -2.24 -14.35 6.43
CA THR A 320 -3.01 -14.73 7.63
C THR A 320 -4.33 -13.95 7.71
N PHE A 321 -5.45 -14.66 7.70
CA PHE A 321 -6.81 -14.11 7.74
C PHE A 321 -7.50 -14.47 9.06
N ILE A 322 -7.84 -13.47 9.88
CA ILE A 322 -8.30 -13.67 11.26
C ILE A 322 -9.72 -13.14 11.45
N ASN A 323 -10.65 -14.01 11.81
CA ASN A 323 -12.02 -13.66 12.18
C ASN A 323 -12.74 -12.79 11.13
N ASN A 324 -12.53 -13.08 9.84
CA ASN A 324 -13.28 -12.43 8.77
C ASN A 324 -14.78 -12.71 8.91
N LYS A 325 -15.60 -11.66 8.82
CA LYS A 325 -17.04 -11.74 9.13
C LYS A 325 -17.81 -12.61 8.13
N ASN A 326 -17.39 -12.62 6.86
CA ASN A 326 -17.97 -13.46 5.82
C ASN A 326 -17.01 -14.62 5.47
N GLU A 327 -16.21 -14.44 4.42
CA GLU A 327 -15.23 -15.41 3.93
C GLU A 327 -13.82 -14.78 3.98
N PRO A 328 -12.75 -15.52 4.34
CA PRO A 328 -11.40 -14.95 4.38
C PRO A 328 -10.91 -14.53 2.99
N ILE A 329 -11.26 -15.29 1.95
CA ILE A 329 -10.92 -15.01 0.55
C ILE A 329 -12.20 -15.12 -0.27
N TRP A 330 -12.51 -14.10 -1.06
CA TRP A 330 -13.62 -14.09 -2.00
C TRP A 330 -13.07 -13.94 -3.43
N TYR A 331 -13.37 -14.90 -4.30
CA TYR A 331 -12.85 -14.95 -5.69
C TYR A 331 -13.89 -15.46 -6.71
N LYS A 332 -15.17 -15.55 -6.30
CA LYS A 332 -16.23 -16.19 -7.10
C LYS A 332 -16.37 -15.48 -8.46
N GLU A 333 -16.45 -16.28 -9.53
CA GLU A 333 -16.66 -15.88 -10.93
C GLU A 333 -15.50 -15.15 -11.64
N TYR A 334 -14.35 -14.90 -11.00
CA TYR A 334 -13.16 -14.37 -11.70
C TYR A 334 -12.71 -15.24 -12.89
N LEU A 335 -12.97 -16.55 -12.79
CA LEU A 335 -12.51 -17.57 -13.72
C LEU A 335 -13.47 -17.90 -14.88
N THR A 336 -14.67 -17.33 -14.93
CA THR A 336 -15.54 -17.60 -16.07
C THR A 336 -14.90 -16.97 -17.31
N ASN A 337 -14.46 -17.82 -18.26
CA ASN A 337 -13.90 -17.48 -19.58
C ASN A 337 -12.38 -17.19 -19.68
N ASN A 338 -11.58 -17.50 -18.64
CA ASN A 338 -10.11 -17.48 -18.76
C ASN A 338 -9.50 -16.10 -19.09
N SER A 339 -10.21 -15.02 -18.76
CA SER A 339 -9.94 -13.66 -19.23
C SER A 339 -9.04 -12.80 -18.33
N GLY A 340 -8.52 -13.37 -17.23
CA GLY A 340 -7.75 -12.65 -16.22
C GLY A 340 -6.35 -13.23 -15.99
N PRO A 341 -5.44 -12.49 -15.30
CA PRO A 341 -4.14 -13.00 -14.89
C PRO A 341 -4.27 -14.29 -14.10
N LYS A 342 -3.25 -15.13 -14.21
CA LYS A 342 -3.16 -16.35 -13.39
C LYS A 342 -3.00 -15.96 -11.94
N TYR A 343 -3.49 -16.76 -11.01
CA TYR A 343 -3.23 -16.52 -9.60
C TYR A 343 -2.67 -17.76 -8.90
N VAL A 344 -1.77 -17.53 -7.96
CA VAL A 344 -1.10 -18.57 -7.16
C VAL A 344 -1.16 -18.15 -5.71
N MET A 345 -1.62 -19.04 -4.83
CA MET A 345 -1.68 -18.77 -3.40
C MET A 345 -0.96 -19.87 -2.60
N SER A 346 -0.03 -19.49 -1.73
CA SER A 346 0.75 -20.39 -0.89
C SER A 346 0.85 -19.89 0.55
N HIS A 347 1.08 -20.83 1.48
CA HIS A 347 1.28 -20.55 2.90
C HIS A 347 0.14 -19.71 3.53
N LEU A 348 -1.11 -20.11 3.30
CA LEU A 348 -2.28 -19.42 3.83
C LEU A 348 -2.64 -19.91 5.23
N LYS A 349 -2.89 -18.99 6.17
CA LYS A 349 -3.40 -19.28 7.50
C LYS A 349 -4.75 -18.63 7.73
N ILE A 350 -5.76 -19.40 8.11
CA ILE A 350 -7.10 -18.88 8.44
C ILE A 350 -7.39 -19.19 9.92
N VAL A 351 -7.81 -18.19 10.67
CA VAL A 351 -8.12 -18.30 12.11
C VAL A 351 -9.56 -17.82 12.34
N LYS A 352 -10.45 -18.67 12.84
CA LYS A 352 -11.84 -18.30 13.21
C LYS A 352 -12.13 -18.71 14.66
N GLN A 353 -12.48 -17.76 15.54
CA GLN A 353 -13.01 -17.98 16.90
C GLN A 353 -12.48 -19.26 17.61
N ASN A 354 -11.16 -19.37 17.73
CA ASN A 354 -10.44 -20.49 18.38
C ASN A 354 -10.38 -21.83 17.63
N GLN A 355 -10.63 -21.84 16.32
CA GLN A 355 -10.26 -22.92 15.40
C GLN A 355 -9.21 -22.41 14.39
N ASP A 356 -8.04 -23.04 14.43
CA ASP A 356 -6.96 -22.80 13.47
C ASP A 356 -7.13 -23.74 12.27
N ILE A 357 -7.35 -23.16 11.09
CA ILE A 357 -7.31 -23.89 9.82
C ILE A 357 -6.09 -23.38 9.06
N THR A 358 -5.01 -24.16 9.09
CA THR A 358 -3.83 -23.88 8.26
C THR A 358 -4.03 -24.57 6.91
N ILE A 359 -3.99 -23.81 5.81
CA ILE A 359 -4.04 -24.37 4.46
C ILE A 359 -2.60 -24.34 3.92
N PRO A 360 -1.84 -25.44 4.03
CA PRO A 360 -0.43 -25.46 3.69
C PRO A 360 -0.17 -25.13 2.21
N TYR A 361 -1.16 -25.38 1.34
CA TYR A 361 -1.03 -25.14 -0.09
C TYR A 361 -2.40 -25.02 -0.79
N LEU A 362 -2.61 -23.97 -1.58
CA LEU A 362 -3.76 -23.81 -2.50
C LEU A 362 -3.21 -23.45 -3.89
N GLN A 363 -2.62 -24.43 -4.59
CA GLN A 363 -2.29 -24.24 -6.00
C GLN A 363 -3.57 -24.28 -6.84
N VAL A 364 -3.96 -23.13 -7.40
CA VAL A 364 -4.77 -23.13 -8.61
C VAL A 364 -3.82 -23.17 -9.81
N LEU A 365 -3.28 -24.35 -10.09
CA LEU A 365 -2.55 -24.63 -11.33
C LEU A 365 -3.57 -25.03 -12.40
N ASN A 366 -3.61 -24.28 -13.51
CA ASN A 366 -4.33 -24.64 -14.74
C ASN A 366 -5.83 -24.97 -14.57
N GLN A 367 -6.62 -24.05 -13.99
CA GLN A 367 -8.08 -24.19 -13.93
C GLN A 367 -8.62 -25.48 -13.27
N GLN A 368 -7.78 -26.26 -12.57
CA GLN A 368 -8.22 -27.41 -11.82
C GLN A 368 -7.90 -27.20 -10.35
N ILE A 369 -8.97 -27.18 -9.55
CA ILE A 369 -8.88 -27.36 -8.11
C ILE A 369 -8.34 -28.79 -7.90
N LEU A 370 -7.05 -28.92 -7.64
CA LEU A 370 -6.54 -30.16 -7.07
C LEU A 370 -7.02 -30.19 -5.62
N ASN A 371 -8.05 -31.00 -5.44
CA ASN A 371 -8.70 -31.35 -4.19
C ASN A 371 -7.67 -31.91 -3.21
N THR A 372 -7.06 -31.07 -2.37
CA THR A 372 -6.56 -31.52 -1.08
C THR A 372 -7.71 -31.44 -0.09
N SER A 373 -8.52 -32.49 -0.12
CA SER A 373 -9.57 -32.86 0.83
C SER A 373 -10.65 -31.80 1.06
N LYS A 374 -11.84 -32.09 0.54
CA LYS A 374 -13.16 -31.71 1.10
C LYS A 374 -13.06 -30.67 2.22
N ILE A 375 -13.37 -29.41 1.90
CA ILE A 375 -13.88 -28.47 2.90
C ILE A 375 -15.22 -29.05 3.37
N GLN A 376 -15.17 -30.03 4.28
CA GLN A 376 -16.29 -30.37 5.12
C GLN A 376 -16.29 -29.30 6.21
N ILE A 377 -17.17 -28.32 6.03
CA ILE A 377 -17.78 -27.62 7.16
C ILE A 377 -18.48 -28.72 7.95
N ILE A 378 -17.84 -29.20 9.02
CA ILE A 378 -18.55 -29.95 10.05
C ILE A 378 -19.25 -28.89 10.89
N GLN A 379 -20.58 -28.99 10.93
CA GLN A 379 -21.49 -28.12 11.67
C GLN A 379 -21.16 -28.06 13.16
#